data_AF-A0A3D0D782-F1
#
_entry.id   AF-A0A3D0D782-F1
#
_cell.length_a   1.000
_cell.length_b   1.000
_cell.length_c   1.000
_cell.angle_alpha   90.00
_cell.angle_beta   90.00
_cell.angle_gamma   90.00
#
_symmetry.space_group_name_H-M   'P 1'
#
loop_
_entity.id
_entity.type
_entity.pdbx_description
1 polymer ?
#
loop_
_entity_poly.entity_id
_entity_poly.type
_entity_poly.pdbx_seq_one_letter_code
_entity_poly.pdbx_strand_id
1 'polypeptide(L)'
;MAEHLLAAGQHPTAIVGARTAADLVGVARLKQLGLPVIVTTDDGSAGEQSLASAPTARLLASGAADALYGCGPHGLLHALEHLARQGAVPAQLSWEARMGCAIGLCGMCEHDDGTLLCLEGPVLPAAVVSPSLPPTTRCEPLSPTTL
;
A
#
# COMPACT_ATOMS: atom_id res chain seq x y z
N MET A 1 1.24 -2.96 -10.57
CA MET A 1 -0.06 -2.54 -9.97
C MET A 1 -0.80 -1.54 -10.85
N ALA A 2 -0.28 -0.33 -11.09
CA ALA A 2 -0.99 0.70 -11.87
C ALA A 2 -1.50 0.23 -13.24
N GLU A 3 -0.67 -0.48 -14.02
CA GLU A 3 -1.07 -1.07 -15.32
C GLU A 3 -2.24 -2.06 -15.18
N HIS A 4 -2.25 -2.87 -14.12
CA HIS A 4 -3.32 -3.84 -13.86
C HIS A 4 -4.63 -3.14 -13.51
N LEU A 5 -4.58 -2.08 -12.70
CA LEU A 5 -5.76 -1.26 -12.37
C LEU A 5 -6.35 -0.59 -13.63
N LEU A 6 -5.50 -0.03 -14.49
CA LEU A 6 -5.94 0.54 -15.76
C LEU A 6 -6.55 -0.52 -16.70
N ALA A 7 -5.94 -1.69 -16.80
CA ALA A 7 -6.47 -2.80 -17.60
C ALA A 7 -7.83 -3.30 -17.07
N ALA A 8 -8.07 -3.17 -15.77
CA ALA A 8 -9.35 -3.46 -15.12
C ALA A 8 -10.36 -2.30 -15.21
N GLY A 9 -10.08 -1.26 -15.99
CA GLY A 9 -10.97 -0.11 -16.18
C GLY A 9 -11.07 0.82 -14.97
N GLN A 10 -10.12 0.75 -14.03
CA GLN A 10 -10.05 1.63 -12.87
C GLN A 10 -9.30 2.93 -13.20
N HIS A 11 -9.48 3.94 -12.36
CA HIS A 11 -8.88 5.28 -12.54
C HIS A 11 -7.90 5.61 -11.40
N PRO A 12 -6.72 4.95 -11.35
CA PRO A 12 -5.77 5.18 -10.28
C PRO A 12 -5.09 6.55 -10.38
N THR A 13 -4.85 7.19 -9.24
CA THR A 13 -3.86 8.28 -9.12
C THR A 13 -2.62 7.71 -8.46
N ALA A 14 -1.45 7.91 -9.08
CA ALA A 14 -0.18 7.49 -8.49
C ALA A 14 0.48 8.63 -7.73
N ILE A 15 1.02 8.32 -6.55
CA ILE A 15 1.85 9.24 -5.77
C ILE A 15 3.25 8.63 -5.69
N VAL A 16 4.26 9.41 -6.08
CA VAL A 16 5.66 9.01 -6.01
C VAL A 16 6.41 10.00 -5.13
N GLY A 17 6.83 9.55 -3.95
CA GLY A 17 7.64 10.32 -3.03
C GLY A 17 9.10 9.88 -3.06
N ALA A 18 10.01 10.84 -2.92
CA ALA A 18 11.43 10.59 -2.73
C ALA A 18 12.07 11.66 -1.84
N ARG A 19 13.32 11.45 -1.42
CA ARG A 19 14.04 12.47 -0.63
C ARG A 19 14.40 13.68 -1.49
N THR A 20 14.93 13.42 -2.68
CA THR A 20 15.33 14.42 -3.67
C THR A 20 14.85 14.01 -5.07
N ALA A 21 14.96 14.91 -6.04
CA ALA A 21 14.60 14.68 -7.44
C ALA A 21 15.46 13.58 -8.08
N ALA A 22 16.70 13.41 -7.63
CA ALA A 22 17.61 12.37 -8.13
C ALA A 22 17.21 10.97 -7.65
N ASP A 23 16.48 10.88 -6.53
CA ASP A 23 16.01 9.63 -5.96
C ASP A 23 14.66 9.16 -6.54
N LEU A 24 14.05 9.96 -7.42
CA LEU A 24 12.76 9.62 -8.04
C LEU A 24 12.90 8.48 -9.05
N VAL A 25 12.13 7.42 -8.84
CA VAL A 25 12.09 6.24 -9.72
C VAL A 25 10.68 6.05 -10.29
N GLY A 26 10.60 5.61 -11.54
CA GLY A 26 9.33 5.17 -12.15
C GLY A 26 8.35 6.28 -12.56
N VAL A 27 8.62 7.56 -12.24
CA VAL A 27 7.74 8.70 -12.59
C VAL A 27 7.45 8.77 -14.09
N ALA A 28 8.47 8.66 -14.94
CA ALA A 28 8.32 8.72 -16.39
C ALA A 28 7.45 7.57 -16.92
N ARG A 29 7.64 6.35 -16.38
CA ARG A 29 6.85 5.18 -16.74
C ARG A 29 5.38 5.36 -16.35
N LEU A 30 5.11 5.84 -15.15
CA LEU A 30 3.73 6.12 -14.69
C LEU A 30 3.05 7.19 -15.55
N LYS A 31 3.76 8.26 -15.90
CA LYS A 31 3.23 9.31 -16.80
C LYS A 31 2.89 8.76 -18.19
N GLN A 32 3.69 7.83 -18.73
CA GLN A 32 3.42 7.17 -20.01
C GLN A 32 2.14 6.33 -20.00
N LEU A 33 1.67 5.90 -18.82
CA LEU A 33 0.40 5.17 -18.69
C LEU A 33 -0.83 6.10 -18.77
N GLY A 34 -0.65 7.42 -18.81
CA GLY A 34 -1.75 8.38 -18.94
C GLY A 34 -2.58 8.61 -17.68
N LEU A 35 -2.13 8.10 -16.52
CA LEU A 35 -2.78 8.30 -15.22
C LEU A 35 -2.26 9.57 -14.52
N PRO A 36 -3.04 10.20 -13.62
CA PRO A 36 -2.56 11.31 -12.81
C PRO A 36 -1.40 10.90 -11.90
N VAL A 37 -0.26 11.60 -12.00
CA VAL A 37 0.93 11.35 -11.18
C VAL A 37 1.24 12.57 -10.32
N ILE A 38 1.17 12.39 -9.01
CA ILE A 38 1.63 13.38 -8.02
C ILE A 38 3.05 13.00 -7.61
N VAL A 39 3.97 13.95 -7.74
CA VAL A 39 5.36 13.77 -7.33
C VAL A 39 5.61 14.61 -6.08
N THR A 40 6.25 14.01 -5.08
CA THR A 40 6.69 14.73 -3.88
C THR A 40 8.16 14.51 -3.61
N THR A 41 8.83 15.54 -3.10
CA THR A 41 10.20 15.45 -2.60
C THR A 41 10.32 16.09 -1.22
N ASP A 42 11.13 15.51 -0.34
CA ASP A 42 11.32 16.06 1.01
C ASP A 42 11.99 17.44 0.97
N ASP A 43 12.91 17.64 0.03
CA ASP A 43 13.66 18.88 -0.18
C ASP A 43 13.02 19.87 -1.17
N GLY A 44 11.91 19.50 -1.82
CA GLY A 44 11.22 20.33 -2.80
C GLY A 44 11.91 20.43 -4.17
N SER A 45 12.95 19.61 -4.42
CA SER A 45 13.69 19.63 -5.68
C SER A 45 12.88 19.17 -6.90
N ALA A 46 11.76 18.46 -6.70
CA ALA A 46 10.78 18.16 -7.73
C ALA A 46 9.36 17.98 -7.17
N GLY A 47 8.36 18.43 -7.92
CA GLY A 47 6.96 18.30 -7.53
C GLY A 47 6.64 19.12 -6.27
N GLU A 48 5.83 18.56 -5.39
CA GLU A 48 5.46 19.19 -4.12
C GLU A 48 6.52 18.92 -3.04
N GLN A 49 6.88 19.94 -2.25
CA GLN A 49 7.72 19.73 -1.07
C GLN A 49 6.89 19.13 0.08
N SER A 50 6.85 17.81 0.17
CA SER A 50 6.10 17.09 1.21
C SER A 50 6.45 15.60 1.24
N LEU A 51 6.12 14.95 2.35
CA LEU A 51 6.01 13.49 2.38
C LEU A 51 4.85 13.00 1.50
N ALA A 52 4.99 11.82 0.91
CA ALA A 52 3.93 11.21 0.09
C ALA A 52 2.61 11.00 0.85
N SER A 53 2.65 10.91 2.18
CA SER A 53 1.44 10.83 3.02
C SER A 53 0.55 12.08 2.95
N ALA A 54 1.12 13.25 2.63
CA ALA A 54 0.36 14.51 2.57
C ALA A 54 -0.65 14.56 1.39
N PRO A 55 -0.26 14.32 0.11
CA PRO A 55 -1.23 14.20 -0.97
C PRO A 55 -2.19 13.03 -0.77
N THR A 56 -1.74 11.91 -0.18
CA THR A 56 -2.63 10.80 0.15
C THR A 56 -3.75 11.24 1.09
N ALA A 57 -3.40 11.94 2.18
CA ALA A 57 -4.38 12.44 3.14
C ALA A 57 -5.41 13.37 2.48
N ARG A 58 -4.97 14.24 1.56
CA ARG A 58 -5.87 15.14 0.81
C ARG A 58 -6.85 14.38 -0.08
N LEU A 59 -6.39 13.37 -0.81
CA LEU A 59 -7.24 12.57 -1.70
C LEU A 59 -8.26 11.72 -0.93
N LEU A 60 -7.85 11.14 0.20
CA LEU A 60 -8.75 10.39 1.08
C LEU A 60 -9.80 11.32 1.70
N ALA A 61 -9.39 12.49 2.21
CA ALA A 61 -10.30 13.46 2.82
C ALA A 61 -11.31 14.04 1.83
N SER A 62 -10.97 14.16 0.54
CA SER A 62 -11.89 14.63 -0.50
C SER A 62 -12.83 13.54 -1.02
N GLY A 63 -12.71 12.29 -0.57
CA GLY A 63 -13.46 11.15 -1.11
C GLY A 63 -13.09 10.82 -2.57
N ALA A 64 -11.89 11.19 -3.01
CA ALA A 64 -11.43 10.95 -4.39
C ALA A 64 -10.78 9.56 -4.57
N ALA A 65 -10.67 8.79 -3.48
CA ALA A 65 -10.06 7.46 -3.48
C ALA A 65 -10.87 6.49 -2.61
N ASP A 66 -11.36 5.42 -3.24
CA ASP A 66 -12.13 4.35 -2.57
C ASP A 66 -11.25 3.17 -2.13
N ALA A 67 -9.98 3.16 -2.51
CA ALA A 67 -8.99 2.17 -2.11
C ALA A 67 -7.58 2.77 -2.10
N LEU A 68 -6.72 2.25 -1.22
CA LEU A 68 -5.32 2.67 -1.09
C LEU A 68 -4.37 1.48 -1.30
N TYR A 69 -3.33 1.68 -2.11
CA TYR A 69 -2.25 0.72 -2.29
C TYR A 69 -0.92 1.41 -1.95
N GLY A 70 -0.11 0.78 -1.11
CA GLY A 70 1.12 1.39 -0.62
C GLY A 70 2.31 0.44 -0.63
N CYS A 71 3.47 0.94 -1.00
CA CYS A 71 4.77 0.32 -0.78
C CYS A 71 5.77 1.43 -0.42
N GLY A 72 6.85 1.08 0.28
CA GLY A 72 7.90 2.01 0.64
C GLY A 72 8.41 1.83 2.07
N PRO A 73 9.12 2.84 2.61
CA PRO A 73 9.70 2.74 3.95
C PRO A 73 8.61 2.57 5.01
N HIS A 74 8.92 1.86 6.10
CA HIS A 74 7.95 1.56 7.17
C HIS A 74 7.24 2.81 7.70
N GLY A 75 7.95 3.92 7.88
CA GLY A 75 7.34 5.18 8.32
C GLY A 75 6.24 5.69 7.37
N LEU A 76 6.39 5.49 6.05
CA LEU A 76 5.34 5.78 5.08
C LEU A 76 4.18 4.78 5.24
N LEU A 77 4.47 3.47 5.32
CA LEU A 77 3.43 2.44 5.43
C LEU A 77 2.56 2.60 6.68
N HIS A 78 3.14 2.88 7.84
CA HIS A 78 2.37 3.18 9.05
C HIS A 78 1.53 4.45 8.90
N ALA A 79 2.04 5.48 8.22
CA ALA A 79 1.25 6.69 7.95
C ALA A 79 0.07 6.39 7.01
N LEU A 80 0.28 5.59 5.97
CA LEU A 80 -0.77 5.16 5.05
C LEU A 80 -1.82 4.29 5.75
N GLU A 81 -1.40 3.35 6.61
CA GLU A 81 -2.29 2.53 7.43
C GLU A 81 -3.17 3.40 8.33
N HIS A 82 -2.56 4.38 9.00
CA HIS A 82 -3.28 5.31 9.86
C HIS A 82 -4.32 6.13 9.08
N LEU A 83 -3.93 6.68 7.93
CA LEU A 83 -4.81 7.46 7.06
C LEU A 83 -5.97 6.61 6.50
N ALA A 84 -5.68 5.39 6.06
CA ALA A 84 -6.68 4.43 5.59
C ALA A 84 -7.72 4.14 6.67
N ARG A 85 -7.26 3.89 7.91
CA ARG A 85 -8.15 3.64 9.06
C ARG A 85 -9.00 4.85 9.40
N GLN A 86 -8.43 6.07 9.36
CA GLN A 86 -9.18 7.31 9.60
C GLN A 86 -10.25 7.58 8.53
N GLY A 87 -9.93 7.30 7.27
CA GLY A 87 -10.85 7.47 6.16
C GLY A 87 -11.84 6.31 5.97
N ALA A 88 -11.74 5.24 6.77
CA ALA A 88 -12.42 3.96 6.54
C ALA A 88 -12.26 3.44 5.09
N VAL A 89 -11.08 3.69 4.49
CA VAL A 89 -10.75 3.30 3.11
C VAL A 89 -9.93 2.01 3.13
N PRO A 90 -10.36 0.94 2.43
CA PRO A 90 -9.59 -0.30 2.37
C PRO A 90 -8.19 -0.04 1.81
N ALA A 91 -7.18 -0.57 2.49
CA ALA A 91 -5.80 -0.46 2.03
C ALA A 91 -5.08 -1.80 1.95
N GLN A 92 -4.13 -1.89 1.01
CA GLN A 92 -3.21 -3.00 0.81
C GLN A 92 -1.78 -2.46 0.86
N LEU A 93 -1.00 -2.89 1.84
CA LEU A 93 0.32 -2.34 2.12
C LEU A 93 1.37 -3.45 1.97
N SER A 94 2.36 -3.21 1.11
CA SER A 94 3.48 -4.13 0.89
C SER A 94 4.58 -3.85 1.89
N TRP A 95 4.67 -4.69 2.92
CA TRP A 95 5.67 -4.60 3.98
C TRP A 95 6.96 -5.31 3.60
N GLU A 96 8.08 -4.77 4.07
CA GLU A 96 9.40 -5.36 3.91
C GLU A 96 9.94 -5.80 5.28
N ALA A 97 10.58 -6.95 5.35
CA ALA A 97 11.33 -7.37 6.53
C ALA A 97 12.58 -8.15 6.11
N ARG A 98 13.50 -8.33 7.06
CA ARG A 98 14.69 -9.15 6.81
C ARG A 98 14.25 -10.61 6.63
N MET A 99 14.60 -11.19 5.49
CA MET A 99 14.31 -12.59 5.21
C MET A 99 15.56 -13.45 5.40
N GLY A 100 15.43 -14.49 6.22
CA GLY A 100 16.44 -15.55 6.35
C GLY A 100 16.11 -16.71 5.42
N CYS A 101 15.13 -17.53 5.80
CA CYS A 101 14.76 -18.72 5.04
C CYS A 101 13.78 -18.48 3.87
N ALA A 102 12.97 -17.41 3.93
CA ALA A 102 11.90 -17.10 2.96
C ALA A 102 10.86 -18.22 2.73
N ILE A 103 10.76 -19.19 3.63
CA ILE A 103 9.82 -20.34 3.54
C ILE A 103 9.03 -20.55 4.84
N GLY A 104 8.98 -19.55 5.72
CA GLY A 104 8.18 -19.58 6.96
C GLY A 104 8.80 -20.35 8.13
N LEU A 105 10.06 -20.79 8.03
CA LEU A 105 10.68 -21.63 9.06
C LEU A 105 11.38 -20.83 10.18
N CYS A 106 12.03 -19.71 9.83
CA CYS A 106 12.96 -19.04 10.76
C CYS A 106 12.38 -17.83 11.52
N GLY A 107 11.17 -17.38 11.21
CA GLY A 107 10.53 -16.22 11.88
C GLY A 107 11.16 -14.84 11.64
N MET A 108 12.33 -14.73 11.00
CA MET A 108 13.03 -13.45 10.81
C MET A 108 12.21 -12.36 10.07
N CYS A 109 11.21 -12.76 9.29
CA CYS A 109 10.31 -11.86 8.56
C CYS A 109 8.95 -11.68 9.24
N GLU A 110 8.88 -11.88 10.55
CA GLU A 110 7.69 -11.62 11.36
C GLU A 110 7.36 -10.12 11.35
N HIS A 111 6.09 -9.80 11.12
CA HIS A 111 5.53 -8.45 11.24
C HIS A 111 5.01 -8.20 12.66
N ASP A 112 4.61 -6.96 12.97
CA ASP A 112 4.25 -6.54 14.33
C ASP A 112 3.08 -7.35 14.95
N ASP A 113 2.23 -7.96 14.11
CA ASP A 113 1.09 -8.80 14.50
C ASP A 113 1.41 -10.31 14.54
N GLY A 114 2.67 -10.68 14.35
CA GLY A 114 3.13 -12.07 14.30
C GLY A 114 3.00 -12.72 12.93
N THR A 115 2.48 -12.01 11.92
CA THR A 115 2.35 -12.55 10.56
C THR A 115 3.71 -12.75 9.91
N LEU A 116 3.93 -13.91 9.28
CA LEU A 116 5.17 -14.20 8.57
C LEU A 116 5.09 -13.64 7.15
N LEU A 117 5.77 -12.51 6.87
CA LEU A 117 5.66 -11.82 5.58
C LEU A 117 6.08 -12.68 4.38
N CYS A 118 6.96 -13.66 4.55
CA CYS A 118 7.36 -14.55 3.44
C CYS A 118 6.32 -15.64 3.11
N LEU A 119 5.36 -15.90 3.99
CA LEU A 119 4.34 -16.94 3.82
C LEU A 119 2.96 -16.33 3.58
N GLU A 120 2.61 -15.34 4.39
CA GLU A 120 1.28 -14.71 4.44
C GLU A 120 1.27 -13.30 3.83
N GLY A 121 2.45 -12.68 3.69
CA GLY A 121 2.63 -11.38 3.06
C GLY A 121 3.15 -11.49 1.62
N PRO A 122 3.92 -10.49 1.13
CA PRO A 122 4.33 -9.26 1.82
C PRO A 122 3.22 -8.19 1.84
N VAL A 123 2.12 -8.39 1.10
CA VAL A 123 1.01 -7.44 1.02
C VAL A 123 -0.03 -7.78 2.07
N LEU A 124 -0.18 -6.92 3.08
CA LEU A 124 -1.14 -7.09 4.16
C LEU A 124 -2.27 -6.06 4.04
N PRO A 125 -3.52 -6.42 4.39
CA PRO A 125 -4.59 -5.45 4.51
C PRO A 125 -4.37 -4.53 5.71
N ALA A 126 -4.60 -3.23 5.55
CA ALA A 126 -4.73 -2.36 6.71
C ALA A 126 -6.04 -2.69 7.43
N ALA A 127 -5.99 -2.84 8.76
CA ALA A 127 -7.18 -3.08 9.56
C ALA A 127 -8.13 -1.87 9.49
N VAL A 128 -9.13 -1.97 8.61
CA VAL A 128 -10.19 -0.97 8.47
C VAL A 128 -11.39 -1.38 9.31
N VAL A 129 -11.69 -0.60 10.34
CA VAL A 129 -12.92 -0.78 11.12
C VAL A 129 -14.05 -0.13 10.33
N SER A 130 -14.72 -0.93 9.49
CA SER A 130 -15.97 -0.50 8.86
C SER A 130 -17.14 -0.75 9.82
N PRO A 131 -18.06 0.21 10.05
CA PRO A 131 -19.17 0.03 11.00
C PRO A 131 -20.17 -1.07 10.60
N SER A 132 -20.06 -1.64 9.39
CA SER A 132 -21.01 -2.61 8.85
C SER A 132 -20.40 -3.94 8.40
N LEU A 133 -19.09 -4.18 8.61
CA LEU A 133 -18.48 -5.44 8.20
C LEU A 133 -17.97 -6.22 9.43
N PRO A 134 -18.38 -7.49 9.63
CA PRO A 134 -17.83 -8.29 10.71
C PRO A 134 -16.32 -8.51 10.49
N PRO A 135 -15.54 -8.66 11.59
CA PRO A 135 -14.10 -8.85 11.50
C PRO A 135 -13.82 -10.07 10.63
N THR A 136 -13.00 -9.85 9.59
CA THR A 136 -12.57 -10.81 8.58
C THR A 136 -12.54 -12.24 9.12
N THR A 137 -13.47 -13.08 8.63
CA THR A 137 -13.36 -14.53 8.78
C THR A 137 -12.01 -14.95 8.24
N ARG A 138 -11.17 -15.56 9.08
CA ARG A 138 -10.05 -16.37 8.60
C ARG A 138 -10.59 -17.22 7.46
N CYS A 139 -9.89 -17.25 6.34
CA CYS A 139 -10.23 -18.16 5.25
C CYS A 139 -10.21 -19.57 5.85
N GLU A 140 -11.37 -20.11 6.20
CA GLU A 140 -11.49 -21.49 6.60
C GLU A 140 -10.98 -22.32 5.42
N PRO A 141 -10.08 -23.30 5.65
CA PRO A 141 -9.60 -24.14 4.58
C PRO A 141 -10.81 -24.83 3.95
N LEU A 142 -10.95 -24.69 2.63
CA LEU A 142 -11.94 -25.42 1.84
C LEU A 142 -11.90 -26.89 2.26
N SER A 143 -12.98 -27.34 2.89
CA SER A 143 -13.14 -28.73 3.30
C SER A 143 -12.94 -29.64 2.09
N PRO A 144 -12.11 -30.70 2.17
CA PRO A 144 -11.89 -31.57 1.04
C PRO A 144 -13.22 -32.21 0.66
N THR A 145 -13.68 -31.91 -0.54
CA THR A 145 -14.89 -32.52 -1.11
C THR A 145 -14.62 -34.03 -1.21
N THR A 146 -15.41 -34.78 -0.46
CA THR A 146 -15.54 -36.24 -0.46
C THR A 146 -15.60 -36.79 -1.90
N LEU A 147 -14.75 -37.79 -2.17
CA LEU A 147 -14.84 -38.68 -3.35
C LEU A 147 -16.13 -39.49 -3.34
#